data_AF-A0A662V7V3-F1
#
_entry.id   AF-A0A662V7V3-F1
#
_cell.length_a   1.000
_cell.length_b   1.000
_cell.length_c   1.000
_cell.angle_alpha   90.00
_cell.angle_beta   90.00
_cell.angle_gamma   90.00
#
_symmetry.space_group_name_H-M   'P 1'
#
loop_
_entity.id
_entity.type
_entity.pdbx_description
1 polymer ?
#
loop_
_entity_poly.entity_id
_entity_poly.type
_entity_poly.pdbx_seq_one_letter_code
_entity_poly.pdbx_strand_id
1 'polypeptide(L)'
;MRDEAIRAGVEGAVILVKRSSDLLMPTSTGFEKVDILGAYSQLLSDGDLIVIIGSATCREYVHCEAVMRIADVICRRIATSS
;
A
#
# COMPACT_ATOMS: atom_id res chain seq x y z
N MET A 1 9.02 -2.35 2.30
CA MET A 1 7.71 -1.68 2.46
C MET A 1 6.95 -2.24 3.64
N ARG A 2 6.57 -3.54 3.65
CA ARG A 2 5.98 -4.19 4.84
C ARG A 2 6.82 -3.98 6.11
N ASP A 3 8.13 -4.20 6.03
CA ASP A 3 9.00 -4.07 7.20
C ASP A 3 9.13 -2.62 7.72
N GLU A 4 8.93 -1.63 6.85
CA GLU A 4 8.89 -0.22 7.26
C GLU A 4 7.58 0.13 7.96
N ALA A 5 6.47 -0.51 7.57
CA ALA A 5 5.22 -0.43 8.31
C ALA A 5 5.41 -1.00 9.72
N ILE A 6 6.05 -2.17 9.84
CA ILE A 6 6.31 -2.80 11.14
C ILE A 6 7.18 -1.93 12.04
N ARG A 7 8.20 -1.27 11.48
CA ARG A 7 9.03 -0.30 12.20
C ARG A 7 8.27 0.92 12.70
N ALA A 8 7.18 1.30 12.02
CA ALA A 8 6.30 2.37 12.46
C ALA A 8 5.36 1.96 13.60
N GLY A 9 5.34 0.68 13.99
CA GLY A 9 4.49 0.16 15.06
C GLY A 9 3.16 -0.43 14.60
N VAL A 10 3.03 -0.79 13.32
CA VAL A 10 1.86 -1.51 12.79
C VAL A 10 2.19 -2.98 12.52
N GLU A 11 1.18 -3.83 12.49
CA GLU A 11 1.34 -5.29 12.39
C GLU A 11 1.63 -5.74 10.96
N GLY A 12 1.16 -4.96 9.98
CA GLY A 12 1.46 -5.22 8.58
C GLY A 12 0.96 -4.13 7.65
N ALA A 13 1.41 -4.23 6.40
CA ALA A 13 0.91 -3.44 5.31
C ALA A 13 0.76 -4.31 4.06
N VAL A 14 -0.33 -4.08 3.34
CA VAL A 14 -0.58 -4.63 2.00
C VAL A 14 -0.54 -3.48 1.01
N ILE A 15 0.08 -3.72 -0.14
CA ILE A 15 0.16 -2.73 -1.21
C ILE A 15 -0.59 -3.29 -2.40
N LEU A 16 -1.52 -2.51 -2.93
CA LEU A 16 -2.25 -2.82 -4.14
C LEU A 16 -1.93 -1.78 -5.21
N VAL A 17 -2.03 -2.20 -6.47
CA VAL A 17 -1.92 -1.33 -7.63
C VAL A 17 -3.25 -1.36 -8.36
N LYS A 18 -3.80 -0.20 -8.68
CA LYS A 18 -4.97 -0.09 -9.55
C LYS A 18 -4.54 -0.22 -11.01
N ARG A 19 -5.15 -1.17 -11.72
CA ARG A 19 -4.96 -1.34 -13.17
C ARG A 19 -6.27 -1.68 -13.84
N SER A 20 -6.72 -0.82 -14.74
CA SER A 20 -8.00 -0.88 -15.44
C SER A 20 -9.15 -1.02 -14.43
N SER A 21 -9.92 -2.11 -14.45
CA SER A 21 -10.98 -2.33 -13.46
C SER A 21 -10.51 -3.05 -12.19
N ASP A 22 -9.25 -3.49 -12.15
CA ASP A 22 -8.78 -4.44 -11.15
C ASP A 22 -7.85 -3.80 -10.12
N LEU A 23 -7.94 -4.34 -8.91
CA LEU A 23 -6.94 -4.11 -7.87
C LEU A 23 -6.05 -5.33 -7.80
N LEU A 24 -4.76 -5.10 -7.95
CA LEU A 24 -3.76 -6.13 -8.05
C LEU A 24 -2.80 -6.03 -6.86
N MET A 25 -2.64 -7.12 -6.12
CA MET A 25 -1.60 -7.27 -5.11
C MET A 25 -0.35 -7.84 -5.77
N PRO A 26 0.81 -7.14 -5.71
CA PRO A 26 2.07 -7.72 -6.15
C PRO A 26 2.48 -8.87 -5.22
N THR A 27 2.82 -10.01 -5.79
CA THR A 27 3.35 -11.18 -5.08
C THR A 27 4.73 -11.56 -5.61
N SER A 28 5.39 -12.55 -5.00
CA SER A 28 6.68 -13.05 -5.50
C SER A 28 6.59 -13.70 -6.88
N THR A 29 5.39 -14.10 -7.32
CA THR A 29 5.16 -14.81 -8.58
C THR A 29 4.47 -13.94 -9.63
N GLY A 30 4.06 -12.71 -9.30
CA GLY A 30 3.40 -11.80 -10.23
C GLY A 30 2.39 -10.89 -9.54
N PHE A 31 1.15 -10.94 -10.00
CA PHE A 31 0.04 -10.16 -9.45
C PHE A 31 -1.16 -11.04 -9.16
N GLU A 32 -1.78 -10.86 -8.00
CA GLU A 32 -3.02 -11.51 -7.61
C GLU A 32 -4.16 -10.48 -7.58
N LYS A 33 -5.31 -10.83 -8.15
CA LYS A 33 -6.48 -9.95 -8.12
C LYS A 33 -7.13 -9.97 -6.74
N VAL A 34 -7.52 -8.79 -6.26
CA VAL A 34 -8.10 -8.59 -4.94
C VAL A 34 -9.49 -7.94 -5.05
N ASP A 35 -10.52 -8.65 -4.60
CA ASP A 35 -11.93 -8.19 -4.65
C ASP A 35 -12.36 -7.48 -3.34
N ILE A 36 -11.60 -6.49 -2.89
CA ILE A 36 -11.82 -5.87 -1.55
C ILE A 36 -12.54 -4.52 -1.61
N LEU A 37 -12.54 -3.81 -2.75
CA LEU A 37 -12.98 -2.40 -2.80
C LEU A 37 -14.01 -2.14 -3.90
N GLY A 38 -15.19 -2.76 -3.80
CA GLY A 38 -16.29 -2.52 -4.74
C GLY A 38 -16.68 -1.04 -4.87
N ALA A 39 -16.72 -0.30 -3.76
CA ALA A 39 -17.16 1.11 -3.73
C ALA A 39 -16.03 2.13 -3.98
N TYR A 40 -14.79 1.82 -3.60
CA TYR A 40 -13.67 2.77 -3.70
C TYR A 40 -12.90 2.66 -5.03
N SER A 41 -13.13 1.61 -5.82
CA SER A 41 -12.51 1.42 -7.14
C SER A 41 -12.74 2.58 -8.11
N GLN A 42 -13.88 3.27 -7.99
CA GLN A 42 -14.25 4.42 -8.84
C GLN A 42 -13.46 5.69 -8.51
N LEU A 43 -12.86 5.77 -7.32
CA LEU A 43 -12.04 6.90 -6.89
C LEU A 43 -10.56 6.73 -7.29
N LEU A 44 -10.20 5.58 -7.85
CA LEU A 44 -8.81 5.19 -8.13
C LEU A 44 -8.54 5.21 -9.63
N SER A 45 -7.46 5.89 -10.01
CA SER A 45 -6.93 5.93 -11.36
C SER A 45 -5.94 4.80 -11.60
N ASP A 46 -5.76 4.44 -12.88
CA ASP A 46 -4.77 3.44 -13.25
C ASP A 46 -3.35 3.91 -12.91
N GLY A 47 -2.59 3.03 -12.25
CA GLY A 47 -1.27 3.34 -11.71
C GLY A 47 -1.29 3.79 -10.24
N ASP A 48 -2.47 4.04 -9.67
CA ASP A 48 -2.57 4.41 -8.25
C ASP A 48 -2.08 3.26 -7.35
N LEU A 49 -1.38 3.67 -6.29
CA LEU A 49 -0.89 2.78 -5.24
C LEU A 49 -1.79 2.92 -4.02
N ILE A 50 -2.33 1.79 -3.56
CA ILE A 50 -3.18 1.72 -2.39
C ILE A 50 -2.37 1.01 -1.30
N VAL A 51 -2.20 1.68 -0.16
CA VAL A 51 -1.54 1.11 1.01
C VAL A 51 -2.58 0.84 2.07
N ILE A 52 -2.77 -0.44 2.41
CA ILE A 52 -3.68 -0.87 3.47
C ILE A 52 -2.83 -1.23 4.68
N ILE A 53 -3.06 -0.54 5.79
CA ILE A 53 -2.38 -0.78 7.06
C ILE A 53 -3.24 -1.66 7.94
N GLY A 54 -2.72 -2.82 8.33
CA GLY A 54 -3.32 -3.65 9.36
C GLY A 54 -2.69 -3.27 10.70
N SER A 55 -3.51 -2.82 11.66
CA SER A 55 -3.00 -2.56 12.99
C SER A 55 -3.94 -2.84 14.16
N ALA A 56 -3.40 -3.31 15.30
CA ALA A 56 -4.16 -3.52 16.53
C ALA A 56 -4.23 -2.27 17.42
N THR A 57 -3.39 -1.26 17.17
CA THR A 57 -3.50 0.03 17.87
C THR A 57 -4.57 0.91 17.24
N CYS A 58 -5.36 1.58 18.08
CA CYS A 58 -6.32 2.59 17.65
C CYS A 58 -5.73 4.01 17.60
N ARG A 59 -4.40 4.15 17.70
CA ARG A 59 -3.71 5.44 17.66
C ARG A 59 -3.46 5.87 16.22
N GLU A 60 -4.23 6.85 15.74
CA GLU A 60 -4.19 7.34 14.35
C GLU A 60 -2.78 7.76 13.90
N TYR A 61 -1.99 8.41 14.77
CA TYR A 61 -0.64 8.88 14.41
C TYR A 61 0.28 7.73 14.00
N VAL A 62 0.10 6.52 14.55
CA VAL A 62 0.89 5.33 14.21
C VAL A 62 0.58 4.90 12.77
N HIS A 63 -0.70 4.96 12.38
CA HIS A 63 -1.13 4.63 11.02
C HIS A 63 -0.58 5.65 10.02
N CYS A 64 -0.66 6.95 10.34
CA CYS A 64 -0.10 8.00 9.50
C CYS A 64 1.41 7.86 9.33
N GLU A 65 2.16 7.57 10.40
CA GLU A 65 3.60 7.37 10.33
C GLU A 65 3.96 6.17 9.43
N ALA A 66 3.22 5.06 9.54
CA ALA A 66 3.42 3.89 8.69
C ALA A 66 3.23 4.22 7.20
N VAL A 67 2.15 4.94 6.85
CA VAL A 67 1.87 5.36 5.47
C VAL A 67 2.98 6.27 4.94
N MET A 68 3.38 7.28 5.71
CA MET A 68 4.43 8.22 5.30
C MET A 68 5.77 7.54 5.06
N ARG A 69 6.16 6.59 5.92
CA ARG A 69 7.40 5.80 5.74
C ARG A 69 7.36 4.92 4.50
N ILE A 70 6.22 4.29 4.21
CA ILE A 70 6.05 3.49 2.99
C ILE A 70 6.15 4.37 1.75
N ALA A 71 5.46 5.52 1.74
CA ALA A 71 5.49 6.47 0.64
C ALA A 71 6.92 6.97 0.36
N ASP A 72 7.67 7.35 1.41
CA ASP A 72 9.06 7.78 1.30
C ASP A 72 9.96 6.71 0.65
N VAL A 73 9.83 5.44 1.06
CA VAL A 73 10.59 4.35 0.44
C VAL A 73 10.24 4.16 -1.03
N ILE A 74 8.96 4.28 -1.41
CA ILE A 74 8.53 4.18 -2.81
C ILE A 74 9.15 5.32 -3.62
N CYS A 75 9.01 6.56 -3.16
CA CYS A 75 9.54 7.74 -3.84
C CYS A 75 11.06 7.67 -4.02
N ARG A 76 11.81 7.27 -2.98
CA ARG A 76 13.27 7.10 -3.07
C ARG A 76 13.65 6.06 -4.12
N ARG A 77 12.94 4.93 -4.18
CA ARG A 77 13.22 3.88 -5.18
C ARG A 77 12.97 4.36 -6.60
N ILE A 78 11.89 5.10 -6.83
CA ILE A 78 11.59 5.68 -8.15
C ILE A 78 12.70 6.65 -8.57
N ALA A 79 13.11 7.53 -7.66
CA ALA A 79 14.17 8.51 -7.92
C ALA A 79 15.51 7.87 -8.28
N THR A 80 15.86 6.73 -7.66
CA THR A 80 17.09 5.99 -7.97
C THR A 80 17.02 5.10 -9.22
N SER A 81 15.82 4.90 -9.78
CA SER A 81 15.61 4.07 -10.98
C SER A 81 15.57 4.89 -12.28
N SER A 82 15.84 6.20 -12.18
CA SER A 82 15.83 7.20 -13.26
C SER A 82 17.25 7.57 -13.64
#